data_AF-A0A6G0XQ73-F1
#
_entry.id   AF-A0A6G0XQ73-F1
#
_cell.length_a   1.000
_cell.length_b   1.000
_cell.length_c   1.000
_cell.angle_alpha   90.00
_cell.angle_beta   90.00
_cell.angle_gamma   90.00
#
_symmetry.space_group_name_H-M   'P 1'
#
loop_
_entity.id
_entity.type
_entity.pdbx_description
1 polymer ?
#
loop_
_entity_poly.entity_id
_entity_poly.type
_entity_poly.pdbx_seq_one_letter_code
_entity_poly.pdbx_strand_id
1 'polypeptide(L)'
;MMNRTSMVVISGALSNSLDPYEIIKLEGRPLILPLNEEARPICTTELQVAVREIKRVFKVKTELRDACLDQLKQSLNSTKNNLTKGYIDSYIRRGNKKNVIVVWNGHSEKHILKRLNLDHYPILNITCYDKYFNKNFYIQFEKLDNREIIFEVDIGTCDKSGRLLNLVETHDIICKNEHKITYAHDPTVDVEYTKCIFDYVIRKQLYENLIKHF
;
A
#
# COMPACT_ATOMS: atom_id res chain seq x y z
N MET A 1 -6.59 21.76 -15.58
CA MET A 1 -7.63 20.80 -16.02
C MET A 1 -7.07 19.41 -15.74
N MET A 2 -7.71 18.57 -14.94
CA MET A 2 -7.19 17.20 -14.68
C MET A 2 -7.16 16.41 -15.98
N ASN A 3 -5.96 16.07 -16.46
CA ASN A 3 -5.81 15.20 -17.62
C ASN A 3 -6.30 13.79 -17.24
N ARG A 4 -6.89 13.04 -18.18
CA ARG A 4 -7.46 11.68 -17.96
C ARG A 4 -6.47 10.67 -17.35
N THR A 5 -5.18 10.98 -17.41
CA THR A 5 -4.07 10.16 -16.92
C THR A 5 -3.55 10.57 -15.54
N SER A 6 -4.11 11.63 -14.95
CA SER A 6 -3.73 12.12 -13.61
C SER A 6 -4.24 11.17 -12.54
N MET A 7 -3.44 10.94 -11.50
CA MET A 7 -3.84 10.16 -10.33
C MET A 7 -4.13 11.11 -9.17
N VAL A 8 -5.01 10.71 -8.25
CA VAL A 8 -5.26 11.43 -7.00
C VAL A 8 -4.99 10.48 -5.84
N VAL A 9 -4.09 10.88 -4.95
CA VAL A 9 -3.86 10.18 -3.68
C VAL A 9 -4.67 10.90 -2.62
N ILE A 10 -5.66 10.19 -2.08
CA ILE A 10 -6.62 10.72 -1.10
C ILE A 10 -6.07 10.61 0.32
N SER A 11 -5.50 9.44 0.64
CA SER A 11 -4.90 9.08 1.91
C SER A 11 -3.93 7.92 1.71
N GLY A 12 -3.22 7.55 2.75
CA GLY A 12 -2.36 6.38 2.81
C GLY A 12 -1.95 6.09 4.24
N ALA A 13 -1.06 5.13 4.45
CA ALA A 13 -0.46 4.90 5.76
C ALA A 13 0.98 4.40 5.60
N LEU A 14 1.79 4.65 6.62
CA LEU A 14 3.18 4.23 6.68
C LEU A 14 3.46 3.66 8.08
N SER A 15 4.42 2.75 8.14
CA SER A 15 5.05 2.31 9.38
C SER A 15 6.50 1.99 9.09
N ASN A 16 7.34 2.01 10.11
CA ASN A 16 8.76 1.69 9.99
C ASN A 16 9.19 0.72 11.12
N SER A 17 10.38 0.15 10.99
CA SER A 17 10.91 -0.82 11.95
C SER A 17 11.56 -0.19 13.19
N LEU A 18 11.84 1.11 13.20
CA LEU A 18 12.33 1.86 14.37
C LEU A 18 11.21 2.05 15.40
N ASP A 19 9.98 2.24 14.92
CA ASP A 19 8.77 2.43 15.72
C ASP A 19 7.74 1.32 15.39
N PRO A 20 8.00 0.06 15.77
CA PRO A 20 7.28 -1.11 15.22
C PRO A 20 5.79 -1.18 15.60
N TYR A 21 5.34 -0.40 16.58
CA TYR A 21 3.92 -0.37 16.98
C TYR A 21 3.18 0.85 16.42
N GLU A 22 3.89 1.82 15.82
CA GLU A 22 3.28 3.04 15.31
C GLU A 22 2.95 2.90 13.81
N ILE A 23 1.68 3.11 13.48
CA ILE A 23 1.20 3.27 12.11
C ILE A 23 0.75 4.72 11.94
N ILE A 24 1.39 5.42 11.02
CA ILE A 24 1.07 6.81 10.68
C ILE A 24 0.12 6.81 9.49
N LYS A 25 -1.13 7.24 9.73
CA LYS A 25 -2.04 7.59 8.65
C LYS A 25 -1.57 8.90 7.98
N LEU A 26 -1.50 8.88 6.65
CA LEU A 26 -1.21 10.03 5.81
C LEU A 26 -2.52 10.71 5.44
N GLU A 27 -2.69 11.93 5.94
CA GLU A 27 -3.90 12.73 5.83
C GLU A 27 -3.53 14.18 5.52
N GLY A 28 -4.52 14.92 5.03
CA GLY A 28 -4.39 16.32 4.66
C GLY A 28 -5.03 16.55 3.30
N ARG A 29 -4.67 17.66 2.64
CA ARG A 29 -5.24 17.94 1.32
C ARG A 29 -4.74 16.87 0.31
N PRO A 30 -5.64 16.17 -0.42
CA PRO A 30 -5.24 15.14 -1.38
C PRO A 30 -4.22 15.65 -2.39
N LEU A 31 -3.34 14.76 -2.82
CA LEU A 31 -2.32 15.08 -3.82
C LEU A 31 -2.82 14.70 -5.21
N ILE A 32 -2.73 15.64 -6.15
CA ILE A 32 -2.79 15.31 -7.57
C ILE A 32 -1.38 14.93 -8.03
N LEU A 33 -1.30 13.79 -8.71
CA LEU A 33 -0.09 13.25 -9.31
C LEU A 33 -0.27 13.27 -10.83
N PRO A 34 0.00 14.40 -11.50
CA PRO A 34 -0.01 14.49 -12.96
C PRO A 34 1.13 13.66 -13.59
N LEU A 35 1.08 13.40 -14.90
CA LEU A 35 2.11 12.62 -15.60
C LEU A 35 3.42 13.40 -15.82
N ASN A 36 3.32 14.68 -16.17
CA ASN A 36 4.44 15.50 -16.66
C ASN A 36 4.67 16.77 -15.82
N GLU A 37 4.08 16.83 -14.63
CA GLU A 37 4.18 17.97 -13.72
C GLU A 37 4.51 17.42 -12.31
N GLU A 38 4.94 18.30 -11.42
CA GLU A 38 5.20 17.90 -10.03
C GLU A 38 3.90 17.56 -9.28
N ALA A 39 4.02 16.59 -8.37
CA ALA A 39 2.98 16.29 -7.41
C ALA A 39 2.65 17.51 -6.55
N ARG A 40 1.37 17.85 -6.41
CA ARG A 40 0.93 19.01 -5.63
C ARG A 40 -0.43 18.75 -4.97
N PRO A 41 -0.81 19.54 -3.95
CA PRO A 41 -2.17 19.50 -3.43
C PRO A 41 -3.21 19.82 -4.52
N ILE A 42 -4.33 19.11 -4.47
CA ILE A 42 -5.45 19.28 -5.39
C ILE A 42 -6.16 20.62 -5.15
N CYS A 43 -6.48 21.39 -6.19
CA CYS A 43 -7.25 22.62 -6.00
C CYS A 43 -8.76 22.34 -5.88
N THR A 44 -9.57 23.34 -5.53
CA THR A 44 -11.01 23.13 -5.25
C THR A 44 -11.80 22.65 -6.47
N THR A 45 -11.47 23.14 -7.67
CA THR A 45 -12.14 22.71 -8.91
C THR A 45 -11.77 21.28 -9.27
N GLU A 46 -10.51 20.89 -9.11
CA GLU A 46 -10.01 19.53 -9.32
C GLU A 46 -10.63 18.55 -8.31
N LEU A 47 -10.83 18.99 -7.06
CA LEU A 47 -11.50 18.19 -6.03
C LEU A 47 -12.94 17.85 -6.40
N GLN A 48 -13.69 18.80 -6.95
CA GLN A 48 -15.05 18.56 -7.46
C GLN A 48 -15.06 17.54 -8.62
N VAL A 49 -14.02 17.55 -9.46
CA VAL A 49 -13.84 16.55 -10.51
C VAL A 49 -13.55 15.18 -9.89
N ALA A 50 -12.63 15.08 -8.93
CA ALA A 50 -12.31 13.83 -8.24
C ALA A 50 -13.55 13.20 -7.58
N VAL A 51 -14.38 13.98 -6.88
CA VAL A 51 -15.64 13.51 -6.27
C VAL A 51 -16.59 12.95 -7.33
N ARG A 52 -16.71 13.63 -8.48
CA ARG A 52 -17.57 13.18 -9.59
C ARG A 52 -17.05 11.88 -10.19
N GLU A 53 -15.73 11.76 -10.37
CA GLU A 53 -15.09 10.57 -10.90
C GLU A 53 -15.22 9.37 -9.96
N ILE A 54 -15.06 9.56 -8.63
CA ILE A 54 -15.32 8.50 -7.64
C ILE A 54 -16.74 7.96 -7.77
N LYS A 55 -17.74 8.86 -7.83
CA LYS A 55 -19.15 8.47 -8.02
C LYS A 55 -19.40 7.76 -9.35
N ARG A 56 -18.70 8.17 -10.42
CA ARG A 56 -18.81 7.58 -11.76
C ARG A 56 -18.19 6.18 -11.82
N VAL A 57 -16.97 6.02 -11.31
CA VAL A 57 -16.22 4.75 -11.32
C VAL A 57 -16.91 3.72 -10.43
N PHE A 58 -17.29 4.11 -9.22
CA PHE A 58 -17.97 3.24 -8.26
C PHE A 58 -19.50 3.41 -8.30
N LYS A 59 -20.07 3.57 -9.50
CA LYS A 59 -21.52 3.74 -9.68
C LYS A 59 -22.32 2.57 -9.11
N VAL A 60 -21.82 1.34 -9.30
CA VAL A 60 -22.49 0.10 -8.88
C VAL A 60 -21.99 -0.38 -7.52
N LYS A 61 -20.69 -0.22 -7.23
CA LYS A 61 -20.07 -0.65 -5.97
C LYS A 61 -20.19 0.45 -4.91
N THR A 62 -21.40 0.63 -4.38
CA THR A 62 -21.73 1.75 -3.47
C THR A 62 -20.91 1.74 -2.19
N GLU A 63 -20.58 0.58 -1.64
CA GLU A 63 -19.73 0.46 -0.45
C GLU A 63 -18.32 1.05 -0.68
N LEU A 64 -17.68 0.71 -1.80
CA LEU A 64 -16.38 1.28 -2.18
C LEU A 64 -16.47 2.77 -2.45
N ARG A 65 -17.55 3.21 -3.11
CA ARG A 65 -17.81 4.63 -3.37
C ARG A 65 -17.87 5.41 -2.07
N ASP A 66 -18.66 4.93 -1.12
CA ASP A 66 -18.95 5.63 0.12
C ASP A 66 -17.71 5.61 1.03
N ALA A 67 -16.97 4.50 1.08
CA ALA A 67 -15.65 4.43 1.75
C ALA A 67 -14.63 5.43 1.16
N CYS A 68 -14.52 5.52 -0.18
CA CYS A 68 -13.62 6.48 -0.82
C CYS A 68 -14.02 7.93 -0.54
N LEU A 69 -15.31 8.25 -0.58
CA LEU A 69 -15.81 9.59 -0.29
C LEU A 69 -15.63 9.96 1.19
N ASP A 70 -15.79 8.99 2.10
CA ASP A 70 -15.55 9.20 3.52
C ASP A 70 -14.06 9.44 3.80
N GLN A 71 -13.16 8.63 3.23
CA GLN A 71 -11.71 8.87 3.29
C GLN A 71 -11.35 10.27 2.76
N LEU A 72 -11.95 10.69 1.65
CA LEU A 72 -11.73 12.02 1.10
C LEU A 72 -12.18 13.12 2.05
N LYS A 73 -13.36 12.97 2.65
CA LYS A 73 -13.90 13.91 3.64
C LYS A 73 -13.02 13.97 4.89
N GLN A 74 -12.61 12.82 5.42
CA GLN A 74 -11.70 12.74 6.57
C GLN A 74 -10.37 13.44 6.26
N SER A 75 -9.78 13.18 5.10
CA SER A 75 -8.50 13.78 4.69
C SER A 75 -8.59 15.30 4.61
N LEU A 76 -9.67 15.84 4.04
CA LEU A 76 -9.91 17.30 3.94
C LEU A 76 -10.19 17.97 5.29
N ASN A 77 -10.79 17.26 6.23
CA ASN A 77 -11.12 17.76 7.57
C ASN A 77 -10.00 17.49 8.59
N SER A 78 -8.94 16.78 8.19
CA SER A 78 -7.84 16.44 9.09
C SER A 78 -7.07 17.70 9.49
N THR A 79 -6.72 17.79 10.76
CA THR A 79 -5.78 18.81 11.26
C THR A 79 -4.34 18.46 10.93
N LYS A 80 -4.08 17.22 10.48
CA LYS A 80 -2.77 16.77 10.01
C LYS A 80 -2.58 17.18 8.55
N ASN A 81 -1.34 17.48 8.19
CA ASN A 81 -0.94 17.76 6.81
C ASN A 81 0.35 17.02 6.48
N ASN A 82 0.31 15.69 6.64
CA ASN A 82 1.45 14.80 6.45
C ASN A 82 1.36 14.00 5.14
N LEU A 83 0.26 14.11 4.38
CA LEU A 83 0.17 13.64 3.00
C LEU A 83 0.91 14.60 2.05
N THR A 84 2.23 14.64 2.15
CA THR A 84 3.10 15.44 1.27
C THR A 84 4.35 14.65 0.88
N LYS A 85 4.91 14.94 -0.30
CA LYS A 85 6.19 14.36 -0.73
C LYS A 85 7.27 14.53 0.34
N GLY A 86 7.43 15.75 0.86
CA GLY A 86 8.48 16.08 1.82
C GLY A 86 8.37 15.31 3.14
N TYR A 87 7.14 15.11 3.64
CA TYR A 87 6.91 14.31 4.83
C TYR A 87 7.21 12.83 4.58
N ILE A 88 6.68 12.26 3.49
CA ILE A 88 6.87 10.83 3.15
C ILE A 88 8.37 10.54 2.96
N ASP A 89 9.08 11.39 2.23
CA ASP A 89 10.52 11.24 1.99
C ASP A 89 11.35 11.39 3.27
N SER A 90 10.99 12.33 4.15
CA SER A 90 11.63 12.46 5.47
C SER A 90 11.34 11.26 6.37
N TYR A 91 10.14 10.68 6.28
CA TYR A 91 9.77 9.49 7.04
C TYR A 91 10.56 8.27 6.59
N ILE A 92 10.70 8.05 5.27
CA ILE A 92 11.50 6.95 4.70
C ILE A 92 12.97 7.08 5.08
N ARG A 93 13.53 8.30 5.10
CA ARG A 93 14.93 8.57 5.44
C ARG A 93 15.26 8.50 6.93
N ARG A 94 14.31 8.16 7.79
CA ARG A 94 14.57 8.03 9.23
C ARG A 94 15.60 6.93 9.49
N GLY A 95 16.60 7.25 10.29
CA GLY A 95 17.67 6.34 10.69
C GLY A 95 18.89 6.36 9.76
N ASN A 96 19.91 5.59 10.13
CA ASN A 96 21.24 5.62 9.48
C ASN A 96 21.51 4.36 8.65
N LYS A 97 20.48 3.62 8.24
CA LYS A 97 20.59 2.37 7.48
C LYS A 97 20.04 2.55 6.07
N LYS A 98 20.26 1.54 5.22
CA LYS A 98 19.61 1.46 3.92
C LYS A 98 18.10 1.32 4.12
N ASN A 99 17.34 2.22 3.50
CA ASN A 99 15.89 2.25 3.61
C ASN A 99 15.28 1.46 2.45
N VAL A 100 14.42 0.49 2.78
CA VAL A 100 13.71 -0.37 1.82
C VAL A 100 12.22 -0.19 2.07
N ILE A 101 11.45 0.05 1.01
CA ILE A 101 9.99 0.19 1.09
C ILE A 101 9.38 -1.20 0.91
N VAL A 102 8.51 -1.61 1.83
CA VAL A 102 7.79 -2.88 1.75
C VAL A 102 6.35 -2.61 1.34
N VAL A 103 5.85 -3.32 0.33
CA VAL A 103 4.51 -3.13 -0.25
C VAL A 103 3.84 -4.47 -0.52
N TRP A 104 2.50 -4.49 -0.49
CA TRP A 104 1.69 -5.63 -0.92
C TRP A 104 1.17 -5.41 -2.35
N ASN A 105 1.52 -6.30 -3.28
CA ASN A 105 1.17 -6.18 -4.71
C ASN A 105 1.39 -4.75 -5.27
N GLY A 106 2.58 -4.21 -5.00
CA GLY A 106 2.90 -2.78 -5.01
C GLY A 106 2.97 -2.05 -6.34
N HIS A 107 2.33 -2.56 -7.41
CA HIS A 107 2.42 -1.93 -8.73
C HIS A 107 1.86 -0.51 -8.74
N SER A 108 0.73 -0.27 -8.04
CA SER A 108 0.15 1.05 -7.89
C SER A 108 1.06 1.97 -7.06
N GLU A 109 1.60 1.45 -5.96
CA GLU A 109 2.51 2.16 -5.05
C GLU A 109 3.78 2.59 -5.78
N LYS A 110 4.35 1.72 -6.63
CA LYS A 110 5.50 2.07 -7.49
C LYS A 110 5.20 3.24 -8.42
N HIS A 111 4.01 3.27 -9.02
CA HIS A 111 3.61 4.40 -9.87
C HIS A 111 3.40 5.68 -9.06
N ILE A 112 2.84 5.59 -7.85
CA ILE A 112 2.68 6.71 -6.93
C ILE A 112 4.06 7.27 -6.52
N LEU A 113 4.97 6.41 -6.06
CA LEU A 113 6.32 6.78 -5.66
C LEU A 113 7.10 7.43 -6.80
N LYS A 114 7.00 6.89 -8.02
CA LYS A 114 7.59 7.50 -9.21
C LYS A 114 7.06 8.91 -9.48
N ARG A 115 5.75 9.12 -9.40
CA ARG A 115 5.15 10.46 -9.59
C ARG A 115 5.46 11.42 -8.45
N LEU A 116 5.77 10.90 -7.26
CA LEU A 116 6.30 11.68 -6.15
C LEU A 116 7.82 11.93 -6.27
N ASN A 117 8.50 11.36 -7.28
CA ASN A 117 9.96 11.35 -7.42
C ASN A 117 10.65 10.76 -6.17
N LEU A 118 10.19 9.57 -5.79
CA LEU A 118 10.64 8.74 -4.66
C LEU A 118 10.91 7.28 -5.11
N ASP A 119 11.13 7.05 -6.40
CA ASP A 119 11.37 5.72 -6.98
C ASP A 119 12.83 5.27 -6.91
N HIS A 120 13.71 6.06 -6.28
CA HIS A 120 15.10 5.69 -6.02
C HIS A 120 15.29 4.75 -4.81
N TYR A 121 14.25 4.57 -3.98
CA TYR A 121 14.30 3.63 -2.87
C TYR A 121 14.04 2.19 -3.38
N PRO A 122 14.84 1.20 -2.95
CA PRO A 122 14.53 -0.21 -3.24
C PRO A 122 13.15 -0.59 -2.70
N ILE A 123 12.38 -1.31 -3.50
CA ILE A 123 11.04 -1.77 -3.14
C ILE A 123 11.01 -3.29 -3.05
N LEU A 124 10.72 -3.80 -1.86
CA LEU A 124 10.39 -5.19 -1.59
C LEU A 124 8.88 -5.37 -1.74
N ASN A 125 8.47 -6.12 -2.75
CA ASN A 125 7.07 -6.47 -2.96
C ASN A 125 6.76 -7.81 -2.31
N ILE A 126 5.60 -7.86 -1.66
CA ILE A 126 4.99 -9.08 -1.14
C ILE A 126 3.81 -9.42 -2.04
N THR A 127 3.76 -10.65 -2.53
CA THR A 127 2.63 -11.17 -3.27
C THR A 127 2.26 -12.57 -2.77
N CYS A 128 1.06 -13.03 -3.10
CA CYS A 128 0.62 -14.38 -2.76
C CYS A 128 -0.16 -15.00 -3.90
N TYR A 129 0.33 -16.12 -4.42
CA TYR A 129 -0.32 -16.78 -5.55
C TYR A 129 -0.17 -18.30 -5.59
N ASP A 130 -1.11 -18.94 -6.28
CA ASP A 130 -1.09 -20.35 -6.63
C ASP A 130 -0.18 -20.58 -7.85
N LYS A 131 1.03 -21.05 -7.56
CA LYS A 131 2.09 -21.29 -8.54
C LYS A 131 1.83 -22.54 -9.38
N TYR A 132 1.26 -23.58 -8.78
CA TYR A 132 1.16 -24.92 -9.37
C TYR A 132 -0.24 -25.30 -9.85
N PHE A 133 -1.20 -24.36 -9.78
CA PHE A 133 -2.59 -24.58 -10.20
C PHE A 133 -3.29 -25.70 -9.41
N ASN A 134 -2.87 -25.88 -8.17
CA ASN A 134 -3.37 -26.92 -7.27
C ASN A 134 -4.06 -26.33 -6.04
N LYS A 135 -4.41 -25.04 -6.09
CA LYS A 135 -4.99 -24.26 -4.99
C LYS A 135 -4.08 -24.13 -3.77
N ASN A 136 -2.79 -24.47 -3.90
CA ASN A 136 -1.80 -24.26 -2.85
C ASN A 136 -1.09 -22.92 -3.08
N PHE A 137 -1.16 -22.04 -2.09
CA PHE A 137 -0.70 -20.67 -2.21
C PHE A 137 0.65 -20.46 -1.55
N TYR A 138 1.43 -19.56 -2.15
CA TYR A 138 2.76 -19.22 -1.69
C TYR A 138 2.87 -17.71 -1.52
N ILE A 139 3.33 -17.26 -0.35
CA ILE A 139 3.78 -15.88 -0.19
C ILE A 139 5.18 -15.78 -0.81
N GLN A 140 5.38 -14.75 -1.63
CA GLN A 140 6.68 -14.42 -2.20
C GLN A 140 7.11 -13.02 -1.82
N PHE A 141 8.39 -12.90 -1.50
CA PHE A 141 9.11 -11.64 -1.44
C PHE A 141 9.87 -11.49 -2.75
N GLU A 142 9.63 -10.40 -3.47
CA GLU A 142 10.32 -10.11 -4.72
C GLU A 142 10.81 -8.66 -4.76
N LYS A 143 11.90 -8.39 -5.47
CA LYS A 143 12.30 -7.02 -5.80
C LYS A 143 11.37 -6.50 -6.89
N LEU A 144 10.60 -5.45 -6.60
CA LEU A 144 9.53 -4.98 -7.51
C LEU A 144 10.05 -4.48 -8.87
N ASP A 145 11.33 -4.12 -8.96
CA ASP A 145 11.92 -3.57 -10.18
C ASP A 145 12.27 -4.62 -11.23
N ASN A 146 12.84 -5.74 -10.81
CA ASN A 146 13.30 -6.81 -11.69
C ASN A 146 12.54 -8.14 -11.49
N ARG A 147 11.59 -8.20 -10.54
CA ARG A 147 10.82 -9.39 -10.16
C ARG A 147 11.69 -10.56 -9.70
N GLU A 148 12.89 -10.27 -9.19
CA GLU A 148 13.74 -11.27 -8.56
C GLU A 148 13.09 -11.74 -7.26
N ILE A 149 12.71 -13.02 -7.21
CA ILE A 149 12.18 -13.66 -6.00
C ILE A 149 13.33 -13.86 -5.01
N ILE A 150 13.17 -13.32 -3.81
CA ILE A 150 14.08 -13.45 -2.68
C ILE A 150 13.70 -14.65 -1.83
N PHE A 151 12.43 -14.69 -1.39
CA PHE A 151 11.89 -15.77 -0.58
C PHE A 151 10.56 -16.26 -1.11
N GLU A 152 10.27 -17.53 -0.84
CA GLU A 152 9.00 -18.18 -1.11
C GLU A 152 8.62 -19.01 0.12
N VAL A 153 7.36 -18.92 0.56
CA VAL A 153 6.84 -19.65 1.72
C VAL A 153 5.46 -20.21 1.38
N ASP A 154 5.31 -21.52 1.56
CA ASP A 154 4.02 -22.21 1.48
C ASP A 154 3.10 -21.81 2.65
N ILE A 155 1.86 -21.44 2.33
CA ILE A 155 0.81 -21.12 3.32
C ILE A 155 -0.39 -22.08 3.26
N GLY A 156 -0.33 -23.10 2.41
CA GLY A 156 -1.33 -24.14 2.29
C GLY A 156 -2.43 -23.86 1.26
N THR A 157 -3.48 -24.67 1.33
CA THR A 157 -4.54 -24.70 0.33
C THR A 157 -5.72 -23.82 0.70
N CYS A 158 -6.23 -23.05 -0.27
CA CYS A 158 -7.44 -22.24 -0.12
C CYS A 158 -8.39 -22.49 -1.29
N ASP A 159 -9.67 -22.75 -1.02
CA ASP A 159 -10.66 -22.92 -2.08
C ASP A 159 -11.13 -21.56 -2.61
N LYS A 160 -10.43 -21.07 -3.63
CA LYS A 160 -10.73 -19.80 -4.28
C LYS A 160 -10.78 -19.94 -5.80
N SER A 161 -11.72 -19.22 -6.41
CA SER A 161 -11.75 -18.97 -7.85
C SER A 161 -10.67 -17.94 -8.21
N GLY A 162 -9.48 -18.41 -8.58
CA GLY A 162 -8.39 -17.57 -9.05
C GLY A 162 -7.04 -17.95 -8.44
N ARG A 163 -5.98 -17.34 -8.96
CA ARG A 163 -4.60 -17.65 -8.57
C ARG A 163 -4.00 -16.68 -7.58
N LEU A 164 -4.67 -15.57 -7.28
CA LEU A 164 -4.14 -14.54 -6.38
C LEU A 164 -5.01 -14.48 -5.12
N LEU A 165 -4.35 -14.51 -3.97
CA LEU A 165 -4.99 -14.09 -2.72
C LEU A 165 -4.80 -12.59 -2.56
N ASN A 166 -5.85 -11.93 -2.10
CA ASN A 166 -5.75 -10.54 -1.68
C ASN A 166 -5.09 -10.45 -0.29
N LEU A 167 -4.89 -9.23 0.18
CA LEU A 167 -4.20 -8.97 1.44
C LEU A 167 -4.90 -9.63 2.64
N VAL A 168 -6.22 -9.46 2.71
CA VAL A 168 -7.07 -9.99 3.79
C VAL A 168 -7.07 -11.52 3.76
N GLU A 169 -7.33 -12.12 2.61
CA GLU A 169 -7.35 -13.59 2.48
C GLU A 169 -6.01 -14.22 2.82
N THR A 170 -4.89 -13.57 2.44
CA THR A 170 -3.56 -14.07 2.78
C THR A 170 -3.31 -13.96 4.28
N HIS A 171 -3.69 -12.82 4.87
CA HIS A 171 -3.55 -12.58 6.30
C HIS A 171 -4.38 -13.57 7.13
N ASP A 172 -5.65 -13.80 6.76
CA ASP A 172 -6.58 -14.71 7.47
C ASP A 172 -6.07 -16.17 7.50
N ILE A 173 -5.30 -16.59 6.49
CA ILE A 173 -4.70 -17.94 6.45
C ILE A 173 -3.58 -18.08 7.48
N ILE A 174 -2.76 -17.05 7.66
CA ILE A 174 -1.52 -17.13 8.45
C ILE A 174 -1.66 -16.55 9.87
N CYS A 175 -2.68 -15.71 10.11
CA CYS A 175 -2.90 -15.01 11.37
C CYS A 175 -4.31 -15.29 11.89
N LYS A 176 -4.41 -15.74 13.14
CA LYS A 176 -5.69 -15.99 13.83
C LYS A 176 -6.06 -14.89 14.83
N ASN A 177 -5.25 -13.85 14.94
CA ASN A 177 -5.49 -12.77 15.88
C ASN A 177 -6.56 -11.83 15.30
N GLU A 178 -7.47 -11.37 16.16
CA GLU A 178 -8.39 -10.29 15.79
C GLU A 178 -7.61 -8.96 15.76
N HIS A 179 -7.49 -8.38 14.58
CA HIS A 179 -7.02 -7.00 14.42
C HIS A 179 -8.22 -6.06 14.51
N LYS A 180 -8.07 -4.93 15.22
CA LYS A 180 -9.16 -3.95 15.34
C LYS A 180 -9.35 -3.21 14.02
N ILE A 181 -10.29 -3.67 13.20
CA ILE A 181 -10.68 -2.99 11.98
C ILE A 181 -11.60 -1.82 12.34
N THR A 182 -11.17 -0.60 12.05
CA THR A 182 -11.95 0.63 12.26
C THR A 182 -13.01 0.83 11.18
N TYR A 183 -12.71 0.53 9.92
CA TYR A 183 -13.64 0.56 8.78
C TYR A 183 -13.05 -0.20 7.58
N ALA A 184 -13.91 -0.60 6.63
CA ALA A 184 -13.47 -1.22 5.39
C ALA A 184 -12.60 -0.27 4.56
N HIS A 185 -11.48 -0.76 4.03
CA HIS A 185 -10.52 -0.01 3.20
C HIS A 185 -9.78 1.12 3.93
N ASP A 186 -9.47 0.93 5.21
CA ASP A 186 -8.54 1.78 5.96
C ASP A 186 -7.08 1.48 5.59
N PRO A 187 -6.31 2.45 5.04
CA PRO A 187 -4.92 2.19 4.70
C PRO A 187 -4.06 1.78 5.91
N THR A 188 -4.46 2.13 7.15
CA THR A 188 -3.72 1.67 8.33
C THR A 188 -3.86 0.17 8.56
N VAL A 189 -5.04 -0.41 8.27
CA VAL A 189 -5.28 -1.85 8.36
C VAL A 189 -4.48 -2.57 7.28
N ASP A 190 -4.40 -2.00 6.06
CA ASP A 190 -3.58 -2.57 4.99
C ASP A 190 -2.09 -2.63 5.39
N VAL A 191 -1.56 -1.59 6.05
CA VAL A 191 -0.19 -1.59 6.58
C VAL A 191 -0.03 -2.63 7.69
N GLU A 192 -1.00 -2.76 8.59
CA GLU A 192 -0.97 -3.74 9.67
C GLU A 192 -0.92 -5.17 9.12
N TYR A 193 -1.77 -5.50 8.14
CA TYR A 193 -1.80 -6.83 7.53
C TYR A 193 -0.53 -7.10 6.74
N THR A 194 -0.01 -6.11 6.01
CA THR A 194 1.26 -6.23 5.29
C THR A 194 2.41 -6.53 6.25
N LYS A 195 2.44 -5.87 7.42
CA LYS A 195 3.44 -6.15 8.47
C LYS A 195 3.31 -7.55 9.03
N CYS A 196 2.09 -8.02 9.34
CA CYS A 196 1.87 -9.37 9.83
C CYS A 196 2.36 -10.44 8.83
N ILE A 197 2.07 -10.25 7.54
CA ILE A 197 2.55 -11.13 6.47
C ILE A 197 4.07 -11.07 6.34
N PHE A 198 4.64 -9.87 6.40
CA PHE A 198 6.09 -9.69 6.37
C PHE A 198 6.77 -10.46 7.52
N ASP A 199 6.30 -10.26 8.75
CA ASP A 199 6.86 -10.90 9.94
C ASP A 199 6.68 -12.42 9.94
N TYR A 200 5.61 -12.93 9.32
CA TYR A 200 5.40 -14.38 9.15
C TYR A 200 6.49 -15.00 8.26
N VAL A 201 6.80 -14.37 7.12
CA VAL A 201 7.86 -14.83 6.22
C VAL A 201 9.23 -14.69 6.88
N ILE A 202 9.49 -13.55 7.54
CA ILE A 202 10.77 -13.30 8.23
C ILE A 202 11.03 -14.29 9.36
N ARG A 203 10.00 -14.72 10.11
CA ARG A 203 10.17 -15.76 11.13
C ARG A 203 10.63 -17.11 10.58
N LYS A 204 10.34 -17.40 9.31
CA LYS A 204 10.77 -18.63 8.63
C LYS A 204 12.12 -18.48 7.94
N GLN A 205 12.40 -17.31 7.36
CA GLN A 205 13.57 -17.08 6.51
C GLN A 205 14.73 -16.38 7.24
N LEU A 206 14.47 -15.80 8.41
CA LEU A 206 15.37 -14.94 9.20
C LEU A 206 15.70 -13.60 8.52
N TYR A 207 15.62 -12.51 9.29
CA TYR A 207 15.85 -11.15 8.79
C TYR A 207 17.28 -10.96 8.23
N GLU A 208 18.27 -11.65 8.81
CA GLU A 208 19.67 -11.63 8.39
C GLU A 208 19.88 -12.14 6.96
N ASN A 209 18.98 -12.99 6.45
CA ASN A 209 19.03 -13.44 5.07
C ASN A 209 18.44 -12.38 4.13
N LEU A 210 17.39 -11.68 4.55
CA LEU A 210 16.76 -10.65 3.72
C LEU A 210 17.74 -9.51 3.40
N ILE A 211 18.49 -9.05 4.41
CA ILE A 211 19.41 -7.92 4.26
C ILE A 211 20.52 -8.16 3.25
N LYS A 212 20.86 -9.42 2.94
CA LYS A 212 21.89 -9.77 1.94
C LYS A 212 21.48 -9.39 0.51
N HIS A 213 20.20 -9.14 0.27
CA HIS A 213 19.67 -8.78 -1.05
C HIS A 213 19.60 -7.27 -1.30
N PHE A 214 19.94 -6.43 -0.31
CA PHE A 214 19.86 -4.97 -0.38
C PHE A 214 21.18 -4.30 0.01
#